data_AF-A0A4R5EYV3-F1
#
_entry.id   AF-A0A4R5EYV3-F1
#
_cell.length_a   1.000
_cell.length_b   1.000
_cell.length_c   1.000
_cell.angle_alpha   90.00
_cell.angle_beta   90.00
_cell.angle_gamma   90.00
#
_symmetry.space_group_name_H-M   'P 1'
#
loop_
_entity.id
_entity.type
_entity.pdbx_description
1 polymer ?
#
loop_
_entity_poly.entity_id
_entity_poly.type
_entity_poly.pdbx_seq_one_letter_code
_entity_poly.pdbx_strand_id
1 'polypeptide(L)'
;MPSFLSAVLLAASFMLGLPAGAAEARSPLRDVPEIADGIFTIVVANEIRRKCDDIDGRLFRGIKQIHRLKARANALGYSDGEIRTLLDSKVEKARMIERGKSYMAGVGLDYDKPGDLCRLGRMEIKNNSAIGALLRAK
;
A
#
# COMPACT_ATOMS: atom_id res chain seq x y z
N MET A 1 8.71 29.78 73.95
CA MET A 1 7.73 29.05 73.11
C MET A 1 7.62 29.81 71.79
N PRO A 2 7.40 29.18 70.61
CA PRO A 2 8.08 28.03 69.97
C PRO A 2 9.42 28.51 69.31
N SER A 3 10.13 27.85 68.37
CA SER A 3 10.42 26.42 68.13
C SER A 3 11.69 26.23 67.27
N PHE A 4 12.39 25.13 67.53
CA PHE A 4 13.25 24.26 66.69
C PHE A 4 13.93 24.73 65.38
N LEU A 5 15.27 24.56 65.38
CA LEU A 5 16.06 24.19 64.19
C LEU A 5 15.51 22.91 63.55
N SER A 6 15.48 22.86 62.22
CA SER A 6 15.64 21.61 61.46
C SER A 6 16.11 21.91 60.04
N ALA A 7 17.37 21.59 59.77
CA ALA A 7 17.92 21.61 58.42
C ALA A 7 17.35 20.42 57.64
N VAL A 8 16.77 20.68 56.47
CA VAL A 8 16.44 19.63 55.49
C VAL A 8 17.00 20.05 54.15
N LEU A 9 18.12 19.45 53.76
CA LEU A 9 18.60 19.51 52.38
C LEU A 9 17.64 18.67 51.52
N LEU A 10 16.69 19.32 50.83
CA LEU A 10 16.02 18.70 49.69
C LEU A 10 16.90 18.82 48.45
N ALA A 11 17.67 17.76 48.20
CA ALA A 11 18.31 17.55 46.91
C ALA A 11 17.22 17.33 45.86
N ALA A 12 16.92 18.38 45.07
CA ALA A 12 15.97 18.30 43.97
C ALA A 12 16.60 17.52 42.81
N SER A 13 16.38 16.21 42.79
CA SER A 13 16.78 15.33 41.68
C SER A 13 16.06 15.74 40.40
N PHE A 14 16.73 16.55 39.58
CA PHE A 14 16.25 16.97 38.27
C PHE A 14 16.30 15.78 37.30
N MET A 15 15.28 14.91 37.38
CA MET A 15 15.02 13.86 36.40
C MET A 15 14.76 14.52 35.05
N LEU A 16 15.82 14.66 34.27
CA LEU A 16 15.78 15.00 32.85
C LEU A 16 14.95 13.93 32.14
N GLY A 17 13.66 14.20 31.98
CA GLY A 17 12.81 13.43 31.08
C GLY A 17 13.44 13.46 29.70
N LEU A 18 13.90 12.30 29.21
CA LEU A 18 14.31 12.17 27.82
C LEU A 18 13.18 12.72 26.95
N PRO A 19 13.47 13.61 25.98
CA PRO A 19 12.48 13.91 24.96
C PRO A 19 12.21 12.60 24.23
N ALA A 20 11.04 12.01 24.45
CA ALA A 20 10.52 10.95 23.62
C ALA A 20 10.49 11.53 22.21
N GLY A 21 11.44 11.09 21.37
CA GLY A 21 11.66 11.67 20.06
C GLY A 21 10.34 11.70 19.32
N ALA A 22 9.92 12.89 18.88
CA ALA A 22 8.70 13.04 18.11
C ALA A 22 8.79 12.09 16.92
N ALA A 23 7.95 11.06 16.92
CA ALA A 23 7.83 10.18 15.78
C ALA A 23 7.23 11.05 14.66
N GLU A 24 8.10 11.53 13.76
CA GLU A 24 7.73 12.11 12.47
C GLU A 24 6.58 11.27 11.92
N ALA A 25 5.40 11.88 11.81
CA ALA A 25 4.18 11.19 11.46
C ALA A 25 4.25 10.81 9.97
N ARG A 26 4.87 9.67 9.71
CA ARG A 26 5.02 9.08 8.37
C ARG A 26 3.66 9.10 7.67
N SER A 27 3.65 9.53 6.42
CA SER A 27 2.46 9.54 5.59
C SER A 27 1.75 8.17 5.64
N PRO A 28 0.42 8.09 5.56
CA PRO A 28 -0.24 6.79 5.45
C PRO A 28 0.31 6.02 4.25
N LEU A 29 0.50 4.70 4.39
CA LEU A 29 1.14 3.86 3.37
C LEU A 29 0.50 3.96 1.97
N ARG A 30 -0.80 4.27 1.91
CA ARG A 30 -1.57 4.50 0.67
C ARG A 30 -1.18 5.78 -0.09
N ASP A 31 -0.60 6.74 0.62
CA ASP A 31 -0.22 8.06 0.12
C ASP A 31 1.26 8.07 -0.33
N VAL A 32 1.93 6.90 -0.28
CA VAL A 32 3.26 6.65 -0.87
C VAL A 32 3.07 6.13 -2.30
N PRO A 33 3.36 6.92 -3.36
CA PRO A 33 2.98 6.55 -4.73
C PRO A 33 3.62 5.24 -5.22
N GLU A 34 4.90 5.00 -4.92
CA GLU A 34 5.60 3.76 -5.29
C GLU A 34 4.90 2.49 -4.77
N ILE A 35 4.32 2.57 -3.56
CA ILE A 35 3.58 1.45 -2.97
C ILE A 35 2.16 1.38 -3.53
N ALA A 36 1.44 2.51 -3.57
CA ALA A 36 0.07 2.57 -4.04
C ALA A 36 -0.09 2.10 -5.50
N ASP A 37 0.80 2.55 -6.38
CA ASP A 37 0.82 2.21 -7.80
C ASP A 37 1.28 0.76 -8.03
N GLY A 38 2.22 0.28 -7.21
CA GLY A 38 2.63 -1.12 -7.20
C GLY A 38 1.50 -2.07 -6.78
N ILE A 39 0.75 -1.71 -5.72
CA ILE A 39 -0.44 -2.47 -5.28
C ILE A 39 -1.51 -2.43 -6.38
N PHE A 40 -1.82 -1.25 -6.94
CA PHE A 40 -2.77 -1.11 -8.04
C PHE A 40 -2.41 -2.01 -9.23
N THR A 41 -1.14 -2.03 -9.64
CA THR A 41 -0.62 -2.88 -10.72
C THR A 41 -0.90 -4.37 -10.47
N ILE A 42 -0.64 -4.86 -9.25
CA ILE A 42 -0.90 -6.27 -8.89
C ILE A 42 -2.40 -6.55 -8.84
N VAL A 43 -3.20 -5.66 -8.25
CA VAL A 43 -4.65 -5.83 -8.10
C VAL A 43 -5.33 -5.91 -9.47
N VAL A 44 -5.01 -4.99 -10.40
CA VAL A 44 -5.58 -4.99 -11.75
C VAL A 44 -5.16 -6.24 -12.53
N ALA A 45 -3.87 -6.62 -12.51
CA ALA A 45 -3.42 -7.86 -13.15
C ALA A 45 -4.09 -9.11 -12.54
N ASN A 46 -4.29 -9.14 -11.23
CA ASN A 46 -4.95 -10.25 -10.55
C ASN A 46 -6.45 -10.31 -10.86
N GLU A 47 -7.12 -9.19 -11.05
CA GLU A 47 -8.53 -9.15 -11.42
C GLU A 47 -8.74 -9.58 -12.88
N ILE A 48 -7.89 -9.12 -13.80
CA ILE A 48 -7.90 -9.55 -15.21
C ILE A 48 -7.75 -11.07 -15.33
N ARG A 49 -6.69 -11.67 -14.75
CA ARG A 49 -6.47 -13.14 -14.83
C ARG A 49 -7.56 -13.98 -14.16
N ARG A 50 -8.43 -13.37 -13.34
CA ARG A 50 -9.53 -14.06 -12.63
C ARG A 50 -10.86 -13.97 -13.37
N LYS A 51 -11.01 -12.99 -14.27
CA LYS A 51 -12.24 -12.73 -15.03
C LYS A 51 -12.12 -13.01 -16.53
N CYS A 52 -10.92 -13.26 -17.04
CA CYS A 52 -10.65 -13.44 -18.46
C CYS A 52 -10.07 -14.82 -18.75
N ASP A 53 -10.86 -15.68 -19.40
CA ASP A 53 -10.46 -17.06 -19.71
C ASP A 53 -9.32 -17.16 -20.73
N ASP A 54 -9.02 -16.10 -21.48
CA ASP A 54 -7.95 -16.02 -22.47
C ASP A 54 -6.63 -15.43 -21.93
N ILE A 55 -6.60 -14.99 -20.65
CA ILE A 55 -5.46 -14.27 -20.06
C ILE A 55 -4.97 -14.96 -18.78
N ASP A 56 -3.67 -15.23 -18.74
CA ASP A 56 -2.99 -15.88 -17.63
C ASP A 56 -2.11 -14.91 -16.83
N GLY A 57 -1.96 -15.16 -15.53
CA GLY A 57 -0.99 -14.46 -14.69
C GLY A 57 0.41 -15.08 -14.77
N ARG A 58 1.45 -14.26 -14.94
CA ARG A 58 2.86 -14.67 -14.78
C ARG A 58 3.19 -14.81 -13.29
N LEU A 59 2.72 -15.87 -12.66
CA LEU A 59 2.72 -16.07 -11.19
C LEU A 59 4.05 -15.70 -10.50
N PHE A 60 5.19 -16.20 -11.00
CA PHE A 60 6.51 -15.88 -10.44
C PHE A 60 6.85 -14.38 -10.45
N ARG A 61 6.41 -13.64 -11.49
CA ARG A 61 6.59 -12.17 -11.54
C ARG A 61 5.67 -11.46 -10.55
N GLY A 62 4.43 -11.91 -10.42
CA GLY A 62 3.48 -11.40 -9.42
C GLY A 62 4.00 -11.57 -7.99
N ILE A 63 4.45 -12.77 -7.62
CA ILE A 63 5.04 -13.06 -6.31
C ILE A 63 6.28 -12.19 -6.07
N LYS A 64 7.19 -12.08 -7.06
CA LYS A 64 8.37 -11.22 -6.97
C LYS A 64 8.00 -9.74 -6.72
N GLN A 65 6.96 -9.24 -7.39
CA GLN A 65 6.48 -7.87 -7.21
C GLN A 65 5.86 -7.64 -5.82
N ILE A 66 5.06 -8.59 -5.32
CA ILE A 66 4.52 -8.55 -3.95
C ILE A 66 5.66 -8.48 -2.92
N HIS A 67 6.67 -9.35 -3.04
CA HIS A 67 7.83 -9.35 -2.15
C HIS A 67 8.65 -8.05 -2.25
N ARG A 68 8.86 -7.50 -3.45
CA ARG A 68 9.51 -6.19 -3.65
C ARG A 68 8.76 -5.08 -2.90
N LEU A 69 7.44 -4.98 -3.07
CA LEU A 69 6.65 -3.92 -2.47
C LEU A 69 6.60 -4.04 -0.94
N LYS A 70 6.47 -5.26 -0.41
CA LYS A 70 6.59 -5.51 1.03
C LYS A 70 7.95 -5.06 1.56
N ALA A 71 9.05 -5.52 0.94
CA ALA A 71 10.39 -5.12 1.34
C ALA A 71 10.61 -3.60 1.27
N ARG A 72 10.03 -2.94 0.27
CA ARG A 72 10.07 -1.48 0.11
C ARG A 72 9.28 -0.74 1.20
N ALA A 73 8.06 -1.20 1.52
CA ALA A 73 7.28 -0.64 2.62
C ALA A 73 8.00 -0.82 3.97
N ASN A 74 8.58 -2.00 4.22
CA ASN A 74 9.36 -2.24 5.44
C ASN A 74 10.62 -1.37 5.49
N ALA A 75 11.29 -1.11 4.36
CA ALA A 75 12.42 -0.16 4.27
C ALA A 75 12.02 1.32 4.45
N LEU A 76 10.74 1.66 4.28
CA LEU A 76 10.15 2.95 4.65
C LEU A 76 9.60 2.95 6.10
N GLY A 77 9.91 1.91 6.88
CA GLY A 77 9.57 1.75 8.30
C GLY A 77 8.17 1.20 8.57
N TYR A 78 7.33 0.93 7.57
CA TYR A 78 5.99 0.37 7.80
C TYR A 78 6.08 -1.10 8.19
N SER A 79 5.31 -1.50 9.19
CA SER A 79 5.26 -2.88 9.65
C SER A 79 4.36 -3.76 8.77
N ASP A 80 4.62 -5.07 8.81
CA ASP A 80 3.73 -6.11 8.29
C ASP A 80 2.30 -6.02 8.85
N GLY A 81 2.11 -5.39 10.02
CA GLY A 81 0.79 -5.08 10.59
C GLY A 81 0.09 -3.96 9.82
N GLU A 82 0.73 -2.79 9.71
CA GLU A 82 0.21 -1.63 8.97
C GLU A 82 -0.11 -1.98 7.50
N ILE A 83 0.76 -2.75 6.84
CA ILE A 83 0.54 -3.21 5.46
C ILE A 83 -0.72 -4.08 5.35
N ARG A 84 -0.92 -5.04 6.27
CA ARG A 84 -2.14 -5.88 6.28
C ARG A 84 -3.39 -5.06 6.57
N THR A 85 -3.35 -4.19 7.58
CA THR A 85 -4.47 -3.29 7.91
C THR A 85 -4.90 -2.44 6.70
N LEU A 86 -3.94 -1.94 5.90
CA LEU A 86 -4.26 -1.24 4.66
C LEU A 86 -4.93 -2.16 3.63
N LEU A 87 -4.34 -3.33 3.37
CA LEU A 87 -4.84 -4.29 2.38
C LEU A 87 -6.20 -4.91 2.76
N ASP A 88 -6.53 -4.98 4.04
CA ASP A 88 -7.79 -5.53 4.53
C ASP A 88 -8.94 -4.50 4.57
N SER A 89 -8.61 -3.20 4.65
CA SER A 89 -9.57 -2.10 4.74
C SER A 89 -10.62 -2.10 3.61
N LYS A 90 -11.91 -2.14 4.00
CA LYS A 90 -13.05 -2.01 3.06
C LYS A 90 -13.04 -0.67 2.33
N VAL A 91 -12.60 0.40 3.00
CA VAL A 91 -12.53 1.76 2.42
C VAL A 91 -11.46 1.84 1.33
N GLU A 92 -10.28 1.25 1.58
CA GLU A 92 -9.19 1.25 0.60
C GLU A 92 -9.49 0.30 -0.57
N LYS A 93 -10.19 -0.82 -0.33
CA LYS A 93 -10.74 -1.68 -1.39
C LYS A 93 -11.73 -0.91 -2.30
N ALA A 94 -12.66 -0.15 -1.71
CA ALA A 94 -13.59 0.67 -2.48
C ALA A 94 -12.86 1.76 -3.30
N ARG A 95 -11.90 2.47 -2.69
CA ARG A 95 -11.02 3.42 -3.41
C ARG A 95 -10.28 2.76 -4.58
N MET A 96 -9.76 1.54 -4.39
CA MET A 96 -9.04 0.82 -5.44
C MET A 96 -9.94 0.47 -6.64
N ILE A 97 -11.21 0.14 -6.38
CA ILE A 97 -12.23 -0.09 -7.42
C ILE A 97 -12.50 1.21 -8.20
N GLU A 98 -12.74 2.33 -7.51
CA GLU A 98 -13.00 3.61 -8.18
C GLU A 98 -11.77 4.13 -8.95
N ARG A 99 -10.56 3.89 -8.44
CA ARG A 99 -9.31 4.11 -9.20
C ARG A 99 -9.26 3.23 -10.45
N GLY A 100 -9.68 1.97 -10.36
CA GLY A 100 -9.76 1.04 -11.49
C GLY A 100 -10.73 1.50 -12.58
N LYS A 101 -11.95 1.92 -12.18
CA LYS A 101 -12.95 2.52 -13.08
C LYS A 101 -12.39 3.76 -13.79
N SER A 102 -11.80 4.68 -13.02
CA SER A 102 -11.22 5.93 -13.55
C SER A 102 -10.10 5.66 -14.56
N TYR A 103 -9.24 4.68 -14.26
CA TYR A 103 -8.17 4.24 -15.15
C TYR A 103 -8.71 3.61 -16.45
N MET A 104 -9.73 2.76 -16.37
CA MET A 104 -10.39 2.20 -17.56
C MET A 104 -11.07 3.28 -18.41
N ALA A 105 -11.80 4.21 -17.79
CA ALA A 105 -12.45 5.32 -18.47
C ALA A 105 -11.44 6.19 -19.23
N GLY A 106 -10.26 6.42 -18.65
CA GLY A 106 -9.15 7.15 -19.29
C GLY A 106 -8.59 6.52 -20.57
N VAL A 107 -8.89 5.24 -20.83
CA VAL A 107 -8.54 4.53 -22.08
C VAL A 107 -9.78 4.11 -22.89
N GLY A 108 -10.94 4.72 -22.63
CA GLY A 108 -12.19 4.47 -23.37
C GLY A 108 -12.81 3.10 -23.09
N LEU A 109 -12.56 2.54 -21.91
CA LEU A 109 -13.09 1.26 -21.43
C LEU A 109 -14.01 1.48 -20.22
N ASP A 110 -14.99 0.62 -20.04
CA ASP A 110 -15.88 0.64 -18.88
C ASP A 110 -15.66 -0.63 -18.04
N TYR A 111 -15.46 -0.48 -16.72
CA TYR A 111 -15.22 -1.61 -15.81
C TYR A 111 -16.46 -2.50 -15.65
N ASP A 112 -17.66 -1.90 -15.69
CA ASP A 112 -18.93 -2.59 -15.49
C ASP A 112 -19.48 -3.19 -16.80
N LYS A 113 -18.86 -2.86 -17.95
CA LYS A 113 -19.20 -3.41 -19.26
C LYS A 113 -18.57 -4.79 -19.51
N PRO A 114 -19.35 -5.82 -19.88
CA PRO A 114 -18.82 -7.15 -20.17
C PRO A 114 -17.72 -7.15 -21.25
N GLY A 115 -16.59 -7.80 -20.96
CA GLY A 115 -15.45 -7.97 -21.88
C GLY A 115 -14.47 -6.80 -21.95
N ASP A 116 -14.82 -5.61 -21.46
CA ASP A 116 -13.93 -4.44 -21.48
C ASP A 116 -12.69 -4.62 -20.59
N LEU A 117 -12.83 -5.30 -19.44
CA LEU A 117 -11.70 -5.69 -18.58
C LEU A 117 -10.70 -6.62 -19.31
N CYS A 118 -11.17 -7.51 -20.18
CA CYS A 118 -10.29 -8.38 -20.96
C CYS A 118 -9.69 -7.65 -22.16
N ARG A 119 -10.40 -6.65 -22.71
CA ARG A 119 -9.83 -5.70 -23.68
C ARG A 119 -8.68 -4.90 -23.05
N LEU A 120 -8.85 -4.40 -21.81
CA LEU A 120 -7.76 -3.80 -21.03
C LEU A 120 -6.58 -4.76 -20.91
N GLY A 121 -6.80 -6.00 -20.45
CA GLY A 121 -5.73 -6.98 -20.29
C GLY A 121 -4.89 -7.21 -21.56
N ARG A 122 -5.53 -7.33 -22.73
CA ARG A 122 -4.84 -7.44 -24.02
C ARG A 122 -4.09 -6.17 -24.41
N MET A 123 -4.63 -4.98 -24.13
CA MET A 123 -3.94 -3.70 -24.33
C MET A 123 -2.69 -3.59 -23.46
N GLU A 124 -2.79 -3.91 -22.17
CA GLU A 124 -1.67 -3.84 -21.23
C GLU A 124 -0.54 -4.80 -21.61
N ILE A 125 -0.87 -6.04 -22.00
CA ILE A 125 0.10 -7.01 -22.53
C ILE A 125 0.79 -6.46 -23.78
N LYS A 126 0.03 -5.95 -24.76
CA LYS A 126 0.57 -5.40 -26.02
C LYS A 126 1.51 -4.22 -25.77
N ASN A 127 1.15 -3.36 -24.82
CA ASN A 127 1.89 -2.15 -24.48
C ASN A 127 3.13 -2.43 -23.60
N ASN A 128 3.37 -3.67 -23.17
CA ASN A 128 4.42 -4.04 -22.21
C ASN A 128 4.40 -3.19 -20.93
N SER A 129 3.21 -2.81 -20.47
CA SER A 129 3.03 -1.97 -19.28
C SER A 129 3.43 -2.70 -17.99
N ALA A 130 3.42 -2.01 -16.85
CA ALA A 130 3.62 -2.65 -15.55
C ALA A 130 2.57 -3.75 -15.27
N ILE A 131 1.31 -3.56 -15.69
CA ILE A 131 0.24 -4.55 -15.57
C ILE A 131 0.49 -5.69 -16.57
N GLY A 132 0.77 -5.37 -17.84
CA GLY A 132 1.06 -6.35 -18.89
C GLY A 132 2.27 -7.23 -18.59
N ALA A 133 3.30 -6.68 -17.91
CA ALA A 133 4.48 -7.41 -17.48
C ALA A 133 4.19 -8.53 -16.46
N LEU A 134 3.03 -8.48 -15.79
CA LEU A 134 2.49 -9.51 -14.89
C LEU A 134 1.54 -10.50 -15.59
N LEU A 135 1.21 -10.28 -16.87
CA LEU A 135 0.20 -11.03 -17.63
C LEU A 135 0.79 -11.71 -18.87
N ARG A 136 0.06 -12.67 -19.43
CA ARG A 136 0.29 -13.26 -20.75
C ARG A 136 -1.05 -13.64 -21.39
N ALA A 137 -1.13 -13.62 -22.71
CA ALA A 137 -2.16 -14.40 -23.40
C ALA A 137 -1.88 -15.89 -23.17
N LYS A 138 -2.91 -16.72 -23.25
CA LYS A 138 -2.78 -18.18 -23.31
C LYS A 138 -2.33 -18.64 -24.70
#